data_AF-A0A1A8QS34-F1
#
_entry.id   AF-A0A1A8QS34-F1
#
_cell.length_a   1.000
_cell.length_b   1.000
_cell.length_c   1.000
_cell.angle_alpha   90.00
_cell.angle_beta   90.00
_cell.angle_gamma   90.00
#
_symmetry.space_group_name_H-M   'P 1'
#
loop_
_entity.id
_entity.type
_entity.pdbx_description
1 polymer ?
#
loop_
_entity_poly.entity_id
_entity_poly.type
_entity_poly.pdbx_seq_one_letter_code
_entity_poly.pdbx_strand_id
1 'polypeptide(L)'
;VDLTKRGKFLEASRPNQKFYDMIQMFRDTMEITPITTADLIEPRKICVCVRKRPLNKQEVTKKEIDVVSVPGKGTLLVHEPKHKVDLTKYLENQVFHFDFSFDESATNELVYKFTAQPLVQSIYEGGMATCFAY
;
A
#
# COMPACT_ATOMS: atom_id res chain seq x y z
N VAL A 1 -39.21 17.04 18.00
CA VAL A 1 -39.23 15.58 17.71
C VAL A 1 -38.33 15.36 16.51
N ASP A 2 -37.18 14.74 16.76
CA ASP A 2 -35.99 14.68 15.89
C ASP A 2 -36.22 14.08 14.50
N LEU A 3 -35.66 14.72 13.47
CA LEU A 3 -35.69 14.31 12.05
C LEU A 3 -34.43 13.52 11.60
N THR A 4 -33.59 13.06 12.53
CA THR A 4 -32.27 12.47 12.23
C THR A 4 -32.19 10.94 12.21
N LYS A 5 -33.32 10.21 12.16
CA LYS A 5 -33.34 8.74 12.12
C LYS A 5 -33.92 8.12 10.84
N ARG A 6 -33.53 8.61 9.66
CA ARG A 6 -33.88 7.99 8.36
C ARG A 6 -32.72 8.01 7.36
N GLY A 7 -31.62 7.35 7.71
CA GLY A 7 -30.44 7.29 6.82
C GLY A 7 -29.61 6.01 6.90
N LYS A 8 -30.08 4.95 7.56
CA LYS A 8 -29.39 3.63 7.56
C LYS A 8 -30.33 2.57 6.98
N PHE A 9 -30.67 2.70 5.71
CA PHE A 9 -31.42 1.68 4.98
C PHE A 9 -30.57 1.17 3.83
N LEU A 10 -30.05 -0.05 4.01
CA LEU A 10 -29.55 -0.98 2.98
C LEU A 10 -28.31 -0.55 2.16
N GLU A 11 -27.16 -0.36 2.81
CA GLU A 11 -25.93 -0.73 2.09
C GLU A 11 -25.87 -2.25 2.01
N ALA A 12 -26.00 -2.82 0.81
CA ALA A 12 -25.82 -4.25 0.60
C ALA A 12 -24.49 -4.70 1.23
N SER A 13 -24.52 -5.71 2.11
CA SER A 13 -23.33 -6.26 2.77
C SER A 13 -22.25 -6.55 1.74
N ARG A 14 -21.01 -6.08 1.97
CA ARG A 14 -19.91 -6.40 1.06
C ARG A 14 -19.70 -7.92 1.04
N PRO A 15 -19.42 -8.53 -0.11
CA PRO A 15 -18.84 -9.87 -0.13
C PRO A 15 -17.60 -9.89 0.75
N ASN A 16 -17.38 -10.95 1.53
CA ASN A 16 -16.23 -11.05 2.43
C ASN A 16 -16.10 -9.95 3.51
N GLN A 17 -17.22 -9.34 3.93
CA GLN A 17 -17.25 -8.29 4.97
C GLN A 17 -16.37 -8.58 6.19
N LYS A 18 -16.38 -9.81 6.71
CA LYS A 18 -15.55 -10.19 7.87
C LYS A 18 -14.05 -9.99 7.63
N PHE A 19 -13.54 -10.28 6.43
CA PHE A 19 -12.12 -10.05 6.12
C PHE A 19 -11.81 -8.55 6.02
N TYR A 20 -12.72 -7.77 5.43
CA TYR A 20 -12.60 -6.32 5.41
C TYR A 20 -12.50 -5.75 6.84
N ASP A 21 -13.40 -6.17 7.74
CA ASP A 21 -13.41 -5.72 9.13
C ASP A 21 -12.10 -6.10 9.85
N MET A 22 -11.62 -7.34 9.66
CA MET A 22 -10.34 -7.79 10.22
C MET A 22 -9.15 -6.95 9.74
N ILE A 23 -9.14 -6.55 8.46
CA ILE A 23 -8.09 -5.69 7.90
C ILE A 23 -8.17 -4.28 8.46
N GLN A 24 -9.38 -3.69 8.60
CA GLN A 24 -9.52 -2.37 9.20
C GLN A 24 -9.04 -2.38 10.66
N MET A 25 -9.47 -3.37 11.46
CA MET A 25 -9.00 -3.51 12.83
C MET A 25 -7.48 -3.67 12.92
N PHE A 26 -6.86 -4.38 11.97
CA PHE A 26 -5.40 -4.49 11.92
C PHE A 26 -4.77 -3.12 11.63
N ARG A 27 -5.26 -2.40 10.62
CA ARG A 27 -4.77 -1.07 10.23
C ARG A 27 -4.87 -0.04 11.35
N ASP A 28 -5.91 -0.09 12.17
CA ASP A 28 -6.09 0.80 13.33
C ASP A 28 -4.98 0.65 14.38
N THR A 29 -4.31 -0.51 14.41
CA THR A 29 -3.20 -0.78 15.34
C THR A 29 -1.82 -0.50 14.73
N MET A 30 -1.74 -0.15 13.45
CA MET A 30 -0.48 0.04 12.75
C MET A 30 0.09 1.44 13.00
N GLU A 31 1.39 1.51 13.28
CA GLU A 31 2.15 2.76 13.21
C GLU A 31 2.52 3.05 11.75
N ILE A 32 2.06 4.19 11.23
CA ILE A 32 2.36 4.64 9.86
C ILE A 32 3.39 5.75 9.93
N THR A 33 4.52 5.57 9.23
CA THR A 33 5.55 6.58 9.00
C THR A 33 5.75 6.76 7.50
N PRO A 34 4.97 7.63 6.84
CA PRO A 34 5.00 7.77 5.39
C PRO A 34 6.35 8.31 4.91
N ILE A 35 6.73 7.95 3.69
CA ILE A 35 7.89 8.52 3.02
C ILE A 35 7.58 9.96 2.58
N THR A 36 8.53 10.85 2.82
CA THR A 36 8.43 12.28 2.55
C THR A 36 9.57 12.72 1.64
N THR A 37 9.44 13.91 1.06
CA THR A 37 10.53 14.50 0.29
C THR A 37 11.73 14.91 1.14
N ALA A 38 11.62 14.91 2.48
CA ALA A 38 12.75 15.24 3.35
C ALA A 38 13.66 14.04 3.63
N ASP A 39 13.21 12.81 3.33
CA ASP A 39 13.97 11.61 3.62
C ASP A 39 15.25 11.52 2.78
N LEU A 40 16.32 11.05 3.43
CA LEU A 40 17.64 10.92 2.82
C LEU A 40 17.69 9.71 1.89
N ILE A 41 18.41 9.87 0.78
CA ILE A 41 18.63 8.80 -0.19
C ILE A 41 20.08 8.36 -0.05
N GLU A 42 20.28 7.16 0.50
CA GLU A 42 21.60 6.55 0.57
C GLU A 42 22.00 5.97 -0.79
N PRO A 43 23.24 6.15 -1.24
CA PRO A 43 23.71 5.57 -2.50
C PRO A 43 23.67 4.04 -2.47
N ARG A 44 23.00 3.43 -3.44
CA ARG A 44 22.90 1.96 -3.60
C ARG A 44 23.14 1.57 -5.06
N LYS A 45 23.85 0.45 -5.28
CA LYS A 45 24.07 -0.10 -6.63
C LYS A 45 22.82 -0.73 -7.24
N ILE A 46 21.99 -1.33 -6.38
CA ILE A 46 20.68 -1.88 -6.73
C ILE A 46 19.70 -1.25 -5.75
N CYS A 47 18.63 -0.66 -6.29
CA CYS A 47 17.54 -0.08 -5.52
C CYS A 47 16.25 -0.78 -5.96
N VAL A 48 15.61 -1.50 -5.04
CA VAL A 48 14.36 -2.22 -5.25
C VAL A 48 13.25 -1.48 -4.53
N CYS A 49 12.32 -0.95 -5.31
CA CYS A 49 11.20 -0.17 -4.79
C CYS A 49 9.87 -0.83 -5.13
N VAL A 50 8.85 -0.55 -4.31
CA VAL A 50 7.48 -0.98 -4.56
C VAL A 50 6.51 0.19 -4.47
N ARG A 51 5.53 0.25 -5.37
CA ARG A 51 4.48 1.26 -5.36
C ARG A 51 3.11 0.61 -5.35
N LYS A 52 2.32 0.89 -4.32
CA LYS A 52 0.89 0.55 -4.28
C LYS A 52 0.11 1.60 -5.08
N ARG A 53 -0.83 1.15 -5.93
CA ARG A 53 -1.82 2.04 -6.56
C ARG A 53 -3.11 2.07 -5.74
N PRO A 54 -3.89 3.15 -5.77
CA PRO A 54 -5.25 3.12 -5.24
C PRO A 54 -6.13 2.13 -6.01
N LEU A 55 -7.19 1.67 -5.35
CA LEU A 55 -8.28 0.98 -6.03
C LEU A 55 -8.92 1.92 -7.06
N ASN A 56 -9.21 1.39 -8.24
CA ASN A 56 -9.87 2.12 -9.30
C ASN A 56 -11.40 2.16 -9.08
N LYS A 57 -12.11 2.96 -9.86
CA LYS A 57 -13.58 3.14 -9.71
C LYS A 57 -14.35 1.83 -9.83
N GLN A 58 -13.92 0.92 -10.71
CA GLN A 58 -14.60 -0.37 -10.92
C GLN A 58 -14.43 -1.29 -9.71
N GLU A 59 -13.22 -1.36 -9.15
CA GLU A 59 -12.90 -2.12 -7.94
C GLU A 59 -13.69 -1.59 -6.73
N VAL A 60 -13.76 -0.27 -6.57
CA VAL A 60 -14.57 0.37 -5.51
C VAL A 60 -16.06 0.06 -5.69
N THR A 61 -16.57 0.14 -6.93
CA THR A 61 -17.98 -0.17 -7.24
C THR A 61 -18.32 -1.63 -6.93
N LYS A 62 -17.39 -2.55 -7.23
CA LYS A 62 -17.49 -3.97 -6.90
C LYS A 62 -17.28 -4.28 -5.41
N LYS A 63 -16.94 -3.27 -4.60
CA LYS A 63 -16.62 -3.43 -3.17
C LYS A 63 -15.45 -4.38 -2.94
N GLU A 64 -14.48 -4.38 -3.85
CA GLU A 64 -13.22 -5.10 -3.66
C GLU A 64 -12.51 -4.66 -2.38
N ILE A 65 -11.80 -5.59 -1.76
CA ILE A 65 -11.10 -5.35 -0.50
C ILE A 65 -9.65 -5.01 -0.83
N ASP A 66 -9.19 -3.85 -0.38
CA ASP A 66 -7.77 -3.52 -0.40
C ASP A 66 -7.03 -4.33 0.68
N VAL A 67 -6.22 -5.29 0.23
CA VAL A 67 -5.46 -6.20 1.08
C VAL A 67 -4.00 -5.78 1.25
N VAL A 68 -3.59 -4.61 0.76
CA VAL A 68 -2.20 -4.16 0.86
C VAL A 68 -2.11 -2.94 1.76
N SER A 69 -1.17 -2.95 2.70
CA SER A 69 -0.89 -1.81 3.59
C SER A 69 0.58 -1.43 3.47
N VAL A 70 0.85 -0.12 3.37
CA VAL A 70 2.21 0.43 3.28
C VAL A 70 2.42 1.33 4.50
N PRO A 71 2.97 0.81 5.60
CA PRO A 71 3.25 1.64 6.79
C PRO A 71 4.42 2.61 6.56
N GLY A 72 5.21 2.41 5.50
CA GLY A 72 6.38 3.20 5.16
C GLY A 72 7.70 2.55 5.59
N LYS A 73 8.81 3.32 5.59
CA LYS A 73 10.18 2.83 5.85
C LYS A 73 10.62 1.62 5.01
N GLY A 74 10.15 1.51 3.77
CA GLY A 74 10.46 0.37 2.90
C GLY A 74 9.65 -0.90 3.20
N THR A 75 8.76 -0.88 4.18
CA THR A 75 7.90 -2.02 4.51
C THR A 75 6.61 -1.99 3.70
N LEU A 76 6.16 -3.16 3.24
CA LEU A 76 4.86 -3.41 2.64
C LEU A 76 4.25 -4.67 3.25
N LEU A 77 2.96 -4.65 3.55
CA LEU A 77 2.21 -5.78 4.10
C LEU A 77 1.13 -6.24 3.13
N VAL A 78 1.02 -7.55 2.96
CA VAL A 78 -0.09 -8.21 2.25
C VAL A 78 -0.91 -8.98 3.26
N HIS A 79 -2.19 -8.62 3.39
CA HIS A 79 -3.17 -9.28 4.24
C HIS A 79 -3.83 -10.44 3.48
N GLU A 80 -3.24 -11.64 3.53
CA GLU A 80 -3.77 -12.81 2.82
C GLU A 80 -5.01 -13.37 3.56
N PRO A 81 -6.22 -13.33 2.97
CA PRO A 81 -7.42 -13.89 3.59
C PRO A 81 -7.43 -15.41 3.49
N LYS A 82 -7.39 -16.10 4.63
CA LYS A 82 -7.31 -17.57 4.68
C LYS A 82 -8.42 -18.19 5.53
N HIS A 83 -8.62 -19.48 5.32
CA HIS A 83 -9.53 -20.31 6.10
C HIS A 83 -8.75 -21.44 6.75
N LYS A 84 -8.99 -21.66 8.04
CA LYS A 84 -8.54 -22.87 8.73
C LYS A 84 -9.37 -24.07 8.26
N VAL A 85 -8.93 -25.28 8.63
CA VAL A 85 -9.64 -26.54 8.32
C VAL A 85 -11.06 -26.54 8.88
N ASP A 86 -11.28 -25.89 10.03
CA ASP A 86 -12.59 -25.70 10.67
C ASP A 86 -13.42 -24.56 10.06
N LEU A 87 -13.00 -24.02 8.89
CA LEU A 87 -13.60 -22.88 8.20
C LEU A 87 -13.49 -21.53 8.94
N THR A 88 -12.75 -21.47 10.05
CA THR A 88 -12.48 -20.19 10.72
C THR A 88 -11.65 -19.28 9.82
N LYS A 89 -12.20 -18.10 9.52
CA LYS A 89 -11.53 -17.03 8.76
C LYS A 89 -10.41 -16.40 9.59
N TYR A 90 -9.23 -16.21 8.98
CA TYR A 90 -8.10 -15.49 9.57
C TYR A 90 -7.31 -14.75 8.48
N LEU A 91 -6.46 -13.80 8.91
CA LEU A 91 -5.51 -13.13 8.01
C LEU A 91 -4.12 -13.69 8.27
N GLU A 92 -3.41 -14.04 7.21
CA GLU A 92 -1.97 -14.24 7.25
C GLU A 92 -1.31 -12.96 6.72
N ASN A 93 -0.65 -12.21 7.60
CA ASN A 93 -0.04 -10.93 7.25
C ASN A 93 1.42 -11.16 6.83
N GLN A 94 1.67 -11.14 5.52
CA GLN A 94 3.01 -11.28 4.99
C GLN A 94 3.69 -9.92 4.91
N VAL A 95 4.92 -9.82 5.42
CA VAL A 95 5.71 -8.60 5.44
C VAL A 95 6.83 -8.68 4.42
N PHE A 96 6.91 -7.67 3.55
CA PHE A 96 7.96 -7.51 2.55
C PHE A 96 8.77 -6.25 2.85
N HIS A 97 10.08 -6.32 2.61
CA HIS A 97 11.02 -5.22 2.81
C HIS A 97 11.66 -4.83 1.48
N PHE A 98 11.65 -3.53 1.21
CA PHE A 98 12.18 -2.88 0.02
C PHE A 98 13.07 -1.70 0.45
N ASP A 99 13.83 -1.14 -0.47
CA ASP A 99 14.57 0.10 -0.20
C ASP A 99 13.60 1.26 0.04
N PHE A 100 12.56 1.35 -0.79
CA PHE A 100 11.45 2.29 -0.62
C PHE A 100 10.10 1.64 -0.93
N SER A 101 9.10 1.97 -0.13
CA SER A 101 7.71 1.57 -0.33
C SER A 101 6.83 2.81 -0.43
N PHE A 102 6.03 2.89 -1.49
CA PHE A 102 5.16 4.02 -1.79
C PHE A 102 3.70 3.59 -1.66
N ASP A 103 2.92 4.34 -0.89
CA ASP A 103 1.50 4.09 -0.70
C ASP A 103 0.65 4.60 -1.88
N GLU A 104 -0.67 4.42 -1.80
CA GLU A 104 -1.63 4.86 -2.81
C GLU A 104 -1.69 6.38 -3.02
N SER A 105 -1.18 7.18 -2.07
CA SER A 105 -1.16 8.64 -2.13
C SER A 105 0.10 9.20 -2.80
N ALA A 106 1.12 8.35 -2.98
CA ALA A 106 2.41 8.75 -3.53
C ALA A 106 2.31 9.28 -4.97
N THR A 107 2.84 10.47 -5.19
CA THR A 107 2.91 11.13 -6.49
C THR A 107 4.03 10.57 -7.35
N ASN A 108 3.95 10.78 -8.67
CA ASN A 108 5.04 10.39 -9.58
C ASN A 108 6.34 11.15 -9.27
N GLU A 109 6.25 12.39 -8.80
CA GLU A 109 7.41 13.19 -8.40
C GLU A 109 8.12 12.56 -7.21
N LEU A 110 7.37 12.14 -6.19
CA LEU A 110 7.92 11.45 -5.03
C LEU A 110 8.59 10.14 -5.45
N VAL A 111 7.92 9.31 -6.26
CA VAL A 111 8.48 8.05 -6.76
C VAL A 111 9.75 8.31 -7.57
N TYR A 112 9.74 9.30 -8.48
CA TYR A 112 10.90 9.67 -9.30
C TYR A 112 12.10 10.07 -8.44
N LYS A 113 11.87 10.89 -7.42
CA LYS A 113 12.92 11.37 -6.50
C LYS A 113 13.71 10.23 -5.87
N PHE A 114 13.03 9.18 -5.43
CA PHE A 114 13.65 8.07 -4.71
C PHE A 114 14.11 6.91 -5.62
N THR A 115 13.71 6.91 -6.90
CA THR A 115 14.02 5.81 -7.83
C THR A 115 14.99 6.24 -8.93
N ALA A 116 14.54 7.06 -9.88
CA ALA A 116 15.29 7.38 -11.09
C ALA A 116 16.12 8.65 -10.96
N GLN A 117 15.75 9.61 -10.11
CA GLN A 117 16.51 10.85 -9.93
C GLN A 117 17.97 10.60 -9.52
N PRO A 118 18.28 9.69 -8.56
CA PRO A 118 19.67 9.42 -8.16
C PRO A 118 20.51 8.81 -9.30
N LEU A 119 19.87 8.11 -10.23
CA LEU A 119 20.55 7.50 -11.38
C LEU A 119 21.08 8.54 -12.38
N VAL A 120 20.46 9.73 -12.43
CA VAL A 120 20.91 10.81 -13.31
C VAL A 120 22.34 11.23 -12.95
N GLN A 121 22.65 11.31 -11.64
CA GLN A 121 24.00 11.63 -11.17
C GLN A 121 25.02 10.59 -11.67
N SER A 122 24.69 9.30 -11.57
CA SER A 122 25.55 8.21 -12.06
C SER A 122 25.87 8.33 -13.55
N ILE A 123 24.92 8.79 -14.36
CA ILE A 123 25.12 8.99 -15.80
C ILE A 123 26.09 10.16 -16.06
N TYR A 124 25.97 11.26 -15.31
CA TYR A 124 26.89 12.40 -15.43
C TYR A 124 28.32 12.05 -15.04
N GLU A 125 28.50 11.10 -14.13
CA GLU A 125 29.81 10.58 -13.72
C GLU A 125 30.39 9.53 -14.69
N GLY A 126 29.74 9.30 -15.84
CA GLY A 126 30.16 8.35 -16.86
C GLY A 126 29.72 6.91 -16.62
N GLY A 127 28.85 6.68 -15.63
CA GLY A 127 28.25 5.38 -15.35
C GLY A 127 27.08 5.04 -16.29
N MET A 128 26.70 3.76 -16.28
CA MET A 128 25.48 3.28 -16.92
C MET A 128 24.43 3.01 -15.84
N ALA A 129 23.21 3.49 -16.06
CA ALA A 129 22.08 3.23 -15.16
C ALA A 129 20.88 2.68 -15.93
N THR A 130 20.04 1.93 -15.24
CA THR A 130 18.81 1.37 -15.81
C THR A 130 17.72 1.39 -14.76
N CYS A 131 16.49 1.69 -15.17
CA CYS A 131 15.31 1.70 -14.33
C CYS A 131 14.25 0.79 -14.95
N PHE A 132 13.62 -0.05 -14.16
CA PHE A 132 12.58 -0.97 -14.60
C PHE A 132 11.24 -0.62 -13.95
N ALA A 133 10.16 -0.68 -14.72
CA ALA A 133 8.80 -0.80 -14.22
C ALA A 133 8.34 -2.22 -14.55
N TYR A 134 8.17 -3.05 -13.52
CA TYR A 134 7.82 -4.47 -13.62
C TYR A 134 6.35 -4.70 -13.29
#